data_AF-A0A7V9DS70-F1
#
_entry.id   AF-A0A7V9DS70-F1
#
_cell.length_a   1.000
_cell.length_b   1.000
_cell.length_c   1.000
_cell.angle_alpha   90.00
_cell.angle_beta   90.00
_cell.angle_gamma   90.00
#
_symmetry.space_group_name_H-M   'P 1'
#
loop_
_entity.id
_entity.type
_entity.pdbx_description
1 polymer ?
#
loop_
_entity_poly.entity_id
_entity_poly.type
_entity_poly.pdbx_seq_one_letter_code
_entity_poly.pdbx_strand_id
1 'polypeptide(L)'
;MSTTVDRDGLAQARGRIAREHMRPKADRPASSARGVHHVALISADVERTVRFYQEILEFPLTEIFENRDLPGSTHFFFDLGNGNAIAFFDLPGVDTGAYAEVLGGLHHLAISVEPQRWARLKANLDTAGVEYAHVDEVSLYFRDPDGARLELIADPLGEMYGAPVV
;
A
#
# COMPACT_ATOMS: atom_id res chain seq x y z
N MET A 1 28.85 -9.37 4.36
CA MET A 1 29.60 -9.69 3.13
C MET A 1 28.86 -9.04 1.98
N SER A 2 29.43 -8.03 1.32
CA SER A 2 28.81 -7.41 0.14
C SER A 2 29.05 -8.32 -1.05
N THR A 3 28.03 -9.06 -1.47
CA THR A 3 28.05 -9.79 -2.73
C THR A 3 27.86 -8.79 -3.86
N THR A 4 28.85 -8.69 -4.75
CA THR A 4 28.72 -7.86 -5.95
C THR A 4 27.58 -8.41 -6.79
N VAL A 5 26.53 -7.61 -6.95
CA VAL A 5 25.33 -8.00 -7.71
C VAL A 5 25.68 -8.03 -9.20
N ASP A 6 25.45 -9.17 -9.86
CA ASP A 6 25.55 -9.30 -11.32
C ASP A 6 24.38 -8.57 -12.01
N ARG A 7 24.55 -7.27 -12.23
CA ARG A 7 23.52 -6.42 -12.81
C ARG A 7 23.22 -6.79 -14.26
N ASP A 8 24.24 -7.22 -15.01
CA ASP A 8 24.11 -7.54 -16.43
C ASP A 8 23.36 -8.85 -16.62
N GLY A 9 23.69 -9.90 -15.85
CA GLY A 9 22.94 -11.15 -15.83
C GLY A 9 21.47 -10.93 -15.45
N LEU A 10 21.20 -10.09 -14.45
CA LEU A 10 19.84 -9.72 -14.07
C LEU A 10 19.11 -8.96 -15.20
N ALA A 11 19.78 -8.05 -15.91
CA ALA A 11 19.20 -7.34 -17.04
C ALA A 11 18.84 -8.28 -18.19
N GLN A 12 19.76 -9.21 -18.52
CA GLN A 12 19.51 -10.24 -19.53
C GLN A 12 18.33 -11.15 -19.14
N ALA A 13 18.25 -11.55 -17.88
CA ALA A 13 17.15 -12.35 -17.36
C ALA A 13 15.80 -11.62 -17.46
N ARG A 14 15.73 -10.34 -17.09
CA ARG A 14 14.51 -9.53 -17.26
C ARG A 14 14.09 -9.43 -18.73
N GLY A 15 15.05 -9.18 -19.63
CA GLY A 15 14.79 -9.13 -21.07
C GLY A 15 14.29 -10.46 -21.63
N ARG A 16 14.84 -11.58 -21.18
CA ARG A 16 14.35 -12.92 -21.54
C ARG A 16 12.92 -13.15 -21.05
N ILE A 17 12.64 -12.89 -19.77
CA ILE A 17 11.29 -13.03 -19.17
C ILE A 17 10.26 -12.19 -19.93
N ALA A 18 10.59 -10.93 -20.22
CA ALA A 18 9.71 -10.05 -20.97
C ALA A 18 9.40 -10.62 -22.36
N ARG A 19 10.40 -11.09 -23.12
CA ARG A 19 10.19 -11.70 -24.44
C ARG A 19 9.34 -12.98 -24.39
N GLU A 20 9.52 -13.80 -23.36
CA GLU A 20 8.84 -15.10 -23.25
C GLU A 20 7.40 -14.98 -22.72
N HIS A 21 7.11 -13.99 -21.86
CA HIS A 21 5.86 -13.96 -21.10
C HIS A 21 5.02 -12.70 -21.28
N MET A 22 5.62 -11.56 -21.68
CA MET A 22 4.87 -10.32 -21.83
C MET A 22 4.20 -10.26 -23.20
N ARG A 23 2.87 -10.24 -23.21
CA ARG A 23 2.09 -10.07 -24.44
C ARG A 23 1.94 -8.57 -24.79
N PRO A 24 2.03 -8.20 -26.08
CA PRO A 24 1.62 -6.88 -26.55
C PRO A 24 0.20 -6.56 -26.08
N LYS A 25 -0.08 -5.28 -25.77
CA LYS A 25 -1.38 -4.87 -25.21
C LYS A 25 -2.58 -5.36 -26.03
N ALA A 26 -2.46 -5.33 -27.36
CA ALA A 26 -3.50 -5.80 -28.28
C ALA A 26 -3.76 -7.32 -28.22
N ASP A 27 -2.80 -8.10 -27.73
CA ASP A 27 -2.86 -9.57 -27.67
C ASP A 27 -3.13 -10.09 -26.24
N ARG A 28 -3.28 -9.18 -25.27
CA ARG A 28 -3.62 -9.55 -23.89
C ARG A 28 -5.08 -10.02 -23.85
N PRO A 29 -5.36 -11.23 -23.32
CA PRO A 29 -6.74 -11.64 -23.11
C PRO A 29 -7.38 -10.76 -22.03
N ALA A 30 -8.71 -10.73 -22.00
CA ALA A 30 -9.42 -10.13 -20.88
C ALA A 30 -8.99 -10.81 -19.57
N SER A 31 -8.77 -10.01 -18.53
CA SER A 31 -8.46 -10.53 -17.20
C SER A 31 -9.67 -11.30 -16.64
N SER A 32 -9.42 -12.40 -15.94
CA SER A 32 -10.42 -13.06 -15.11
C SER A 32 -10.64 -12.33 -13.77
N ALA A 33 -9.71 -11.45 -13.39
CA ALA A 33 -9.80 -10.66 -12.17
C ALA A 33 -10.71 -9.44 -12.37
N ARG A 34 -11.36 -9.02 -11.28
CA ARG A 34 -12.18 -7.79 -11.23
C ARG A 34 -11.47 -6.61 -10.55
N GLY A 35 -10.22 -6.78 -10.15
CA GLY A 35 -9.46 -5.82 -9.33
C GLY A 35 -9.16 -6.37 -7.95
N VAL A 36 -8.56 -5.52 -7.11
CA VAL A 36 -8.42 -5.77 -5.68
C VAL A 36 -9.80 -5.59 -5.04
N HIS A 37 -10.17 -6.46 -4.10
CA HIS A 37 -11.40 -6.28 -3.34
C HIS A 37 -11.12 -5.48 -2.06
N HIS A 38 -10.09 -5.87 -1.31
CA HIS A 38 -9.57 -5.15 -0.15
C HIS A 38 -8.17 -5.67 0.19
N VAL A 39 -7.45 -4.91 1.01
CA VAL A 39 -6.18 -5.32 1.64
C VAL A 39 -6.38 -5.33 3.14
N ALA A 40 -5.95 -6.39 3.85
CA ALA A 40 -6.03 -6.46 5.30
C ALA A 40 -4.63 -6.41 5.93
N LEU A 41 -4.44 -5.52 6.90
CA LEU A 41 -3.21 -5.36 7.69
C LEU A 41 -3.47 -5.66 9.16
N ILE A 42 -2.41 -5.65 9.96
CA ILE A 42 -2.48 -5.86 11.40
C ILE A 42 -2.25 -4.52 12.11
N SER A 43 -3.06 -4.25 13.12
CA SER A 43 -3.02 -3.05 13.95
C SER A 43 -2.65 -3.42 15.38
N ALA A 44 -1.63 -2.79 15.95
CA ALA A 44 -1.31 -3.01 17.37
C ALA A 44 -2.23 -2.19 18.29
N ASP A 45 -2.78 -1.08 17.79
CA ASP A 45 -3.67 -0.17 18.53
C ASP A 45 -4.74 0.38 17.57
N VAL A 46 -6.00 -0.04 17.78
CA VAL A 46 -7.13 0.32 16.91
C VAL A 46 -7.32 1.83 16.82
N GLU A 47 -7.31 2.54 17.96
CA GLU A 47 -7.59 3.97 17.96
C GLU A 47 -6.46 4.76 17.27
N ARG A 48 -5.20 4.36 17.52
CA ARG A 48 -4.05 4.97 16.85
C ARG A 48 -4.12 4.79 15.32
N THR A 49 -4.50 3.60 14.86
CA THR A 49 -4.70 3.31 13.44
C THR A 49 -5.86 4.13 12.86
N VAL A 50 -6.99 4.21 13.57
CA VAL A 50 -8.14 5.05 13.17
C VAL A 50 -7.73 6.51 13.01
N ARG A 51 -7.03 7.11 13.98
CA ARG A 51 -6.57 8.49 13.88
C ARG A 51 -5.64 8.70 12.70
N PHE A 52 -4.71 7.77 12.47
CA PHE A 52 -3.79 7.87 11.34
C PHE A 52 -4.51 7.83 9.99
N TYR A 53 -5.32 6.80 9.75
CA TYR A 53 -5.97 6.63 8.45
C TYR A 53 -7.11 7.63 8.21
N GLN A 54 -7.91 7.95 9.23
CA GLN A 54 -9.04 8.86 9.09
C GLN A 54 -8.68 10.34 9.23
N GLU A 55 -7.88 10.70 10.24
CA GLU A 55 -7.64 12.11 10.55
C GLU A 55 -6.45 12.67 9.78
N ILE A 56 -5.38 11.88 9.61
CA ILE A 56 -4.17 12.33 8.90
C ILE A 56 -4.29 12.08 7.39
N LEU A 57 -4.67 10.86 7.00
CA LEU A 57 -4.79 10.46 5.59
C LEU A 57 -6.16 10.76 4.96
N GLU A 58 -7.15 11.15 5.77
CA GLU A 58 -8.50 11.50 5.30
C GLU A 58 -9.26 10.34 4.63
N PHE A 59 -8.91 9.09 4.97
CA PHE A 59 -9.62 7.88 4.53
C PHE A 59 -10.70 7.52 5.57
N PRO A 60 -12.00 7.67 5.26
CA PRO A 60 -13.06 7.48 6.25
C PRO A 60 -13.11 6.06 6.79
N LEU A 61 -13.27 5.89 8.11
CA LEU A 61 -13.65 4.62 8.71
C LEU A 61 -15.08 4.28 8.29
N THR A 62 -15.28 3.09 7.71
CA THR A 62 -16.58 2.67 7.17
C THR A 62 -17.27 1.62 8.02
N GLU A 63 -16.51 0.69 8.59
CA GLU A 63 -17.03 -0.42 9.40
C GLU A 63 -16.09 -0.72 10.55
N ILE A 64 -16.64 -1.17 11.69
CA ILE A 64 -15.90 -1.66 12.84
C ILE A 64 -16.76 -2.68 13.60
N PHE A 65 -16.25 -3.89 13.77
CA PHE A 65 -16.98 -4.99 14.41
C PHE A 65 -16.02 -6.02 14.99
N GLU A 66 -16.53 -6.93 15.82
CA GLU A 66 -15.71 -8.02 16.38
C GLU A 66 -15.28 -9.00 15.28
N ASN A 67 -14.00 -9.33 15.26
CA ASN A 67 -13.41 -10.32 14.39
C ASN A 67 -14.10 -11.68 14.60
N ARG A 68 -14.54 -12.26 13.49
CA ARG A 68 -15.31 -13.50 13.49
C ARG A 68 -14.46 -14.72 13.84
N ASP A 69 -13.15 -14.65 13.59
CA ASP A 69 -12.22 -15.76 13.74
C ASP A 69 -11.50 -15.76 15.10
N LEU A 70 -11.46 -14.60 15.78
CA LEU A 70 -10.80 -14.43 17.08
C LEU A 70 -11.68 -13.57 18.01
N PRO A 71 -12.39 -14.17 18.99
CA PRO A 71 -13.18 -13.42 19.95
C PRO A 71 -12.36 -12.37 20.69
N GLY A 72 -12.91 -11.17 20.84
CA GLY A 72 -12.25 -9.99 21.43
C GLY A 72 -11.33 -9.23 20.47
N SER A 73 -10.97 -9.77 19.31
CA SER A 73 -10.30 -9.03 18.25
C SER A 73 -11.31 -8.17 17.48
N THR A 74 -10.87 -7.07 16.91
CA THR A 74 -11.60 -6.08 16.14
C THR A 74 -11.21 -6.19 14.68
N HIS A 75 -12.20 -6.16 13.79
CA HIS A 75 -12.03 -6.03 12.35
C HIS A 75 -12.67 -4.71 11.90
N PHE A 76 -11.90 -3.86 11.23
CA PHE A 76 -12.34 -2.52 10.87
C PHE A 76 -11.80 -2.07 9.51
N PHE A 77 -12.51 -1.18 8.83
CA PHE A 77 -12.30 -0.84 7.42
C PHE A 77 -12.28 0.66 7.18
N PHE A 78 -11.46 1.09 6.21
CA PHE A 78 -11.46 2.44 5.66
C PHE A 78 -11.73 2.42 4.16
N ASP A 79 -12.41 3.46 3.66
CA ASP A 79 -12.61 3.68 2.22
C ASP A 79 -11.31 4.19 1.56
N LEU A 80 -10.81 3.46 0.57
CA LEU A 80 -9.65 3.84 -0.25
C LEU A 80 -10.04 4.47 -1.60
N GLY A 81 -11.33 4.72 -1.81
CA GLY A 81 -11.87 5.17 -3.07
C GLY A 81 -11.99 4.06 -4.10
N ASN A 82 -12.61 4.37 -5.23
CA ASN A 82 -12.83 3.42 -6.35
C ASN A 82 -13.48 2.09 -5.90
N GLY A 83 -14.34 2.12 -4.88
CA GLY A 83 -14.98 0.94 -4.31
C GLY A 83 -14.02 -0.06 -3.64
N ASN A 84 -12.81 0.37 -3.29
CA ASN A 84 -11.82 -0.43 -2.58
C ASN A 84 -11.78 -0.07 -1.10
N ALA A 85 -11.31 -1.00 -0.28
CA ALA A 85 -11.12 -0.77 1.14
C ALA A 85 -9.76 -1.29 1.62
N ILE A 86 -9.26 -0.66 2.68
CA ILE A 86 -8.21 -1.23 3.53
C ILE A 86 -8.84 -1.63 4.85
N ALA A 87 -8.49 -2.83 5.32
CA ALA A 87 -9.00 -3.42 6.53
C ALA A 87 -7.87 -3.67 7.52
N PHE A 88 -8.22 -3.77 8.79
CA PHE A 88 -7.29 -4.05 9.87
C PHE A 88 -7.88 -5.03 10.86
N PHE A 89 -7.02 -5.88 11.40
CA PHE A 89 -7.29 -6.68 12.58
C PHE A 89 -6.40 -6.22 13.73
N ASP A 90 -6.96 -5.99 14.92
CA ASP A 90 -6.15 -6.07 16.14
C ASP A 90 -6.02 -7.53 16.57
N LEU A 91 -4.94 -7.91 17.25
CA LEU A 91 -4.75 -9.29 17.73
C LEU A 91 -4.44 -9.27 19.23
N PRO A 92 -5.45 -9.04 20.10
CA PRO A 92 -5.23 -8.91 21.53
C PRO A 92 -4.55 -10.14 22.14
N GLY A 93 -3.49 -9.92 22.91
CA GLY A 93 -2.72 -11.00 23.53
C GLY A 93 -1.75 -11.73 22.59
N VAL A 94 -1.65 -11.33 21.32
CA VAL A 94 -0.66 -11.84 20.37
C VAL A 94 0.44 -10.79 20.19
N ASP A 95 1.69 -11.18 20.48
CA ASP A 95 2.86 -10.37 20.12
C ASP A 95 3.23 -10.63 18.65
N THR A 96 3.02 -9.63 17.82
CA THR A 96 3.31 -9.68 16.37
C THR A 96 4.72 -9.24 16.02
N GLY A 97 5.47 -8.71 17.00
CA GLY A 97 6.77 -8.08 16.78
C GLY A 97 6.68 -6.80 15.92
N ALA A 98 7.85 -6.24 15.60
CA ALA A 98 7.93 -5.11 14.69
C ALA A 98 7.77 -5.55 13.22
N TYR A 99 7.24 -4.66 12.37
CA TYR A 99 7.23 -4.87 10.93
C TYR A 99 8.63 -5.23 10.39
N ALA A 100 8.67 -6.19 9.46
CA ALA A 100 9.88 -6.57 8.73
C ALA A 100 9.60 -6.67 7.23
N GLU A 101 10.47 -6.09 6.41
CA GLU A 101 10.42 -6.21 4.95
C GLU A 101 11.03 -7.55 4.53
N VAL A 102 10.19 -8.58 4.40
CA VAL A 102 10.59 -9.96 4.14
C VAL A 102 9.74 -10.61 3.06
N LEU A 103 10.23 -11.70 2.47
CA LEU A 103 9.45 -12.50 1.53
C LEU A 103 8.16 -13.00 2.20
N GLY A 104 7.03 -12.80 1.52
CA GLY A 104 5.69 -13.12 2.04
C GLY A 104 5.04 -11.98 2.85
N GLY A 105 5.79 -10.92 3.18
CA GLY A 105 5.25 -9.70 3.77
C GLY A 105 4.86 -8.65 2.72
N LEU A 106 4.12 -7.62 3.16
CA LEU A 106 3.81 -6.46 2.32
C LEU A 106 5.08 -5.63 2.10
N HIS A 107 5.48 -5.43 0.84
CA HIS A 107 6.56 -4.50 0.50
C HIS A 107 6.12 -3.03 0.64
N HIS A 108 5.01 -2.65 -0.01
CA HIS A 108 4.25 -1.42 0.26
C HIS A 108 2.87 -1.47 -0.38
N LEU A 109 1.98 -0.55 0.01
CA LEU A 109 0.70 -0.27 -0.64
C LEU A 109 0.71 1.15 -1.22
N ALA A 110 0.61 1.25 -2.55
CA ALA A 110 0.51 2.53 -3.26
C ALA A 110 -0.95 2.94 -3.48
N ILE A 111 -1.27 4.18 -3.16
CA ILE A 111 -2.63 4.73 -3.15
C ILE A 111 -2.61 6.01 -3.99
N SER A 112 -3.36 5.97 -5.08
CA SER A 112 -3.55 7.11 -5.97
C SER A 112 -4.46 8.14 -5.29
N VAL A 113 -4.03 9.40 -5.27
CA VAL A 113 -4.79 10.54 -4.72
C VAL A 113 -4.76 11.71 -5.69
N GLU A 114 -5.85 12.48 -5.76
CA GLU A 114 -5.89 13.68 -6.61
C GLU A 114 -4.74 14.64 -6.25
N PRO A 115 -4.08 15.30 -7.22
CA PRO A 115 -2.93 16.18 -6.95
C PRO A 115 -3.20 17.25 -5.88
N GLN A 116 -4.40 17.83 -5.85
CA GLN A 116 -4.78 18.82 -4.83
C GLN A 116 -4.87 18.20 -3.43
N ARG A 117 -5.36 16.95 -3.33
CA ARG A 117 -5.40 16.21 -2.07
C ARG A 117 -4.01 15.75 -1.66
N TRP A 118 -3.18 15.30 -2.59
CA TRP A 118 -1.81 14.88 -2.32
C TRP A 118 -1.02 15.95 -1.55
N ALA A 119 -1.06 17.21 -2.03
CA ALA A 119 -0.35 18.32 -1.37
C ALA A 119 -0.89 18.60 0.04
N ARG A 120 -2.21 18.46 0.23
CA ARG A 120 -2.85 18.57 1.54
C ARG A 120 -2.44 17.45 2.49
N LEU A 121 -2.48 16.20 2.03
CA LEU A 121 -2.08 15.04 2.84
C LEU A 121 -0.60 15.11 3.22
N LYS A 122 0.25 15.60 2.31
CA LYS A 122 1.65 15.91 2.64
C LYS A 122 1.76 16.88 3.83
N ALA A 123 1.00 17.97 3.82
CA ALA A 123 1.00 18.93 4.91
C ALA A 123 0.44 18.34 6.23
N ASN A 124 -0.53 17.43 6.15
CA ASN A 124 -1.03 16.68 7.31
C ASN A 124 0.07 15.78 7.90
N LEU A 125 0.83 15.07 7.06
CA LEU A 125 1.99 14.26 7.48
C LEU A 125 3.06 15.12 8.15
N ASP A 126 3.38 16.29 7.55
CA ASP A 126 4.32 17.26 8.11
C ASP A 126 3.87 17.73 9.52
N THR A 127 2.58 18.05 9.67
CA THR A 127 2.00 18.50 10.95
C THR A 127 1.99 17.40 12.01
N ALA A 128 1.73 16.15 11.60
CA ALA A 128 1.74 14.98 12.47
C ALA A 128 3.15 14.49 12.83
N GLY A 129 4.20 15.04 12.21
CA GLY A 129 5.59 14.61 12.41
C GLY A 129 5.88 13.22 11.82
N VAL A 130 5.15 12.80 10.79
CA VAL A 130 5.38 11.53 10.10
C VAL A 130 6.51 11.70 9.10
N GLU A 131 7.60 10.95 9.28
CA GLU A 131 8.72 10.95 8.33
C GLU A 131 8.32 10.25 7.02
N TYR A 132 8.73 10.84 5.89
CA TYR A 132 8.53 10.27 4.57
C TYR A 132 9.75 10.49 3.66
N ALA A 133 9.94 9.59 2.72
CA ALA A 133 10.84 9.76 1.59
C ALA A 133 10.05 10.33 0.41
N HIS A 134 10.42 11.54 -0.02
CA HIS A 134 9.87 12.17 -1.22
C HIS A 134 10.60 11.60 -2.44
N VAL A 135 9.85 10.94 -3.33
CA VAL A 135 10.37 10.39 -4.59
C VAL A 135 9.72 11.17 -5.72
N ASP A 136 10.57 11.84 -6.50
CA ASP A 136 10.17 12.75 -7.58
C ASP A 136 9.20 13.84 -7.10
N GLU A 137 8.33 14.36 -7.96
CA GLU A 137 7.37 15.43 -7.62
C GLU A 137 5.97 14.92 -7.26
N VAL A 138 5.73 13.60 -7.32
CA VAL A 138 4.39 13.00 -7.26
C VAL A 138 4.22 11.87 -6.25
N SER A 139 5.29 11.39 -5.59
CA SER A 139 5.22 10.20 -4.72
C SER A 139 5.86 10.44 -3.34
N LEU A 140 5.15 10.00 -2.29
CA LEU A 140 5.62 10.00 -0.90
C LEU A 140 5.57 8.60 -0.34
N TYR A 141 6.72 8.06 0.08
CA TYR A 141 6.79 6.80 0.82
C TYR A 141 6.93 7.05 2.31
N PHE A 142 6.09 6.42 3.12
CA PHE A 142 6.14 6.53 4.58
C PHE A 142 5.67 5.24 5.24
N ARG A 143 5.69 5.23 6.57
CA ARG A 143 5.18 4.12 7.36
C ARG A 143 3.95 4.56 8.14
N ASP A 144 2.99 3.64 8.25
CA ASP A 144 1.90 3.78 9.20
C ASP A 144 2.39 3.56 10.65
N PRO A 145 1.52 3.68 11.68
CA PRO A 145 1.91 3.52 13.07
C PRO A 145 2.50 2.15 13.44
N ASP A 146 2.22 1.11 12.65
CA ASP A 146 2.66 -0.27 12.87
C ASP A 146 3.79 -0.68 11.89
N GLY A 147 4.26 0.26 11.08
CA GLY A 147 5.42 0.10 10.20
C GLY A 147 5.10 -0.32 8.78
N ALA A 148 3.82 -0.57 8.44
CA ALA A 148 3.42 -0.92 7.08
C ALA A 148 3.78 0.23 6.13
N ARG A 149 4.47 -0.11 5.04
CA ARG A 149 4.95 0.90 4.11
C ARG A 149 3.81 1.32 3.17
N LEU A 150 3.53 2.60 3.13
CA LEU A 150 2.53 3.21 2.27
C LEU A 150 3.20 4.12 1.25
N GLU A 151 2.53 4.30 0.12
CA GLU A 151 2.86 5.30 -0.89
C GLU A 151 1.60 6.12 -1.21
N LEU A 152 1.69 7.45 -1.13
CA LEU A 152 0.73 8.36 -1.75
C LEU A 152 1.30 8.84 -3.07
N ILE A 153 0.62 8.52 -4.17
CA ILE A 153 1.02 8.91 -5.53
C ILE A 153 -0.04 9.80 -6.18
N ALA A 154 0.37 10.90 -6.81
CA ALA A 154 -0.53 11.84 -7.47
C ALA A 154 -0.95 11.40 -8.90
N ASP A 155 -0.34 10.34 -9.43
CA ASP A 155 -0.69 9.75 -10.72
C ASP A 155 -2.05 9.05 -10.65
N PRO A 156 -2.83 9.04 -11.75
CA PRO A 156 -4.11 8.35 -11.79
C PRO A 156 -3.93 6.83 -11.71
N LEU A 157 -5.02 6.14 -11.34
CA LEU A 157 -5.03 4.68 -11.29
C LEU A 157 -4.63 4.07 -12.63
N GLY A 158 -3.68 3.12 -12.59
CA GLY A 158 -3.22 2.41 -13.78
C GLY A 158 -2.12 3.15 -14.56
N GLU A 159 -1.62 4.27 -14.05
CA GLU A 159 -0.47 4.98 -14.58
C GLU A 159 0.63 5.10 -13.52
N MET A 160 1.88 5.19 -13.97
CA MET A 160 3.05 5.39 -13.15
C MET A 160 4.07 6.25 -13.91
N TYR A 161 4.39 7.41 -13.38
CA TYR A 161 5.24 8.44 -13.98
C TYR A 161 4.80 8.81 -15.41
N GLY A 162 3.48 8.92 -15.61
CA GLY A 162 2.86 9.21 -16.91
C GLY A 162 2.88 8.06 -17.92
N ALA A 163 3.31 6.85 -17.52
CA ALA A 163 3.26 5.65 -18.35
C ALA A 163 2.16 4.69 -17.89
N PRO A 164 1.35 4.13 -18.81
CA PRO A 164 0.33 3.15 -18.44
C PRO A 164 0.97 1.84 -17.97
N VAL A 165 0.55 1.36 -16.80
CA VAL A 165 0.98 0.06 -16.25
C VAL A 165 -0.05 -1.06 -16.49
N VAL A 166 -1.27 -0.71 -16.91
CA VAL A 166 -2.36 -1.64 -17.29
C VAL A 166 -2.77 -1.54 -18.76
#